data_AF-A0A8C1XH15-F1
#
_entry.id   AF-A0A8C1XH15-F1
#
_cell.length_a   1.000
_cell.length_b   1.000
_cell.length_c   1.000
_cell.angle_alpha   90.00
_cell.angle_beta   90.00
_cell.angle_gamma   90.00
#
_symmetry.space_group_name_H-M   'P 1'
#
loop_
_entity.id
_entity.type
_entity.pdbx_description
1 polymer ?
#
loop_
_entity_poly.entity_id
_entity_poly.type
_entity_poly.pdbx_seq_one_letter_code
_entity_poly.pdbx_strand_id
1 'polypeptide(L)'
;MRDSTTANTQREESHPRAGSHLEVRYYIISLFTGDSVTLRCEMDRSWDGGEFLWSKNSNTESTEAATKTIDSVKVSDGGEYRCETVTLRCDIDGEGVTGWQYSWYKDGSGSVFSGLQEHTFSPVTESDAGKYFCYGAERGGSRSSNISDAVTLKVSGEFDHILL
;
A
#
# COMPACT_ATOMS: atom_id res chain seq x y z
N MET A 1 51.09 18.16 -37.56
CA MET A 1 50.63 16.93 -36.87
C MET A 1 49.75 17.40 -35.73
N ARG A 2 48.44 17.09 -35.78
CA ARG A 2 47.49 17.45 -34.71
C ARG A 2 47.40 16.25 -33.79
N ASP A 3 47.79 16.41 -32.53
CA ASP A 3 47.52 15.43 -31.47
C ASP A 3 46.05 15.51 -31.10
N SER A 4 45.30 14.49 -31.49
CA SER A 4 43.92 14.27 -31.04
C SER A 4 43.96 13.35 -29.83
N THR A 5 43.99 13.93 -28.63
CA THR A 5 43.67 13.18 -27.41
C THR A 5 42.16 13.04 -27.34
N THR A 6 41.65 11.85 -27.67
CA THR A 6 40.22 11.51 -27.53
C THR A 6 39.88 11.46 -26.04
N ALA A 7 39.20 12.51 -25.55
CA ALA A 7 38.54 12.48 -24.25
C ALA A 7 37.40 11.46 -24.31
N ASN A 8 37.53 10.38 -23.55
CA ASN A 8 36.50 9.35 -23.40
C ASN A 8 35.43 9.90 -22.45
N THR A 9 34.46 10.64 -22.97
CA THR A 9 33.29 11.07 -22.21
C THR A 9 32.38 9.87 -22.00
N GLN A 10 32.54 9.19 -20.85
CA GLN A 10 31.50 8.27 -20.38
C GLN A 10 30.23 9.09 -20.16
N ARG A 11 29.21 8.79 -20.94
CA ARG A 11 27.87 9.36 -20.78
C ARG A 11 27.34 8.80 -19.45
N GLU A 12 27.22 9.64 -18.42
CA GLU A 12 26.41 9.28 -17.26
C GLU A 12 24.98 9.04 -17.75
N GLU A 13 24.62 7.77 -17.92
CA GLU A 13 23.22 7.40 -18.12
C GLU A 13 22.49 7.66 -16.80
N SER A 14 21.79 8.79 -16.74
CA SER A 14 20.90 9.11 -15.62
C SER A 14 19.87 7.98 -15.50
N HIS A 15 19.95 7.22 -14.41
CA HIS A 15 19.02 6.13 -14.15
C HIS A 15 17.60 6.72 -13.93
N PRO A 16 16.53 6.07 -14.44
CA PRO A 16 15.16 6.53 -14.21
C PRO A 16 14.85 6.59 -12.71
N ARG A 17 13.97 7.51 -12.30
CA ARG A 17 13.60 7.68 -10.90
C ARG A 17 12.44 6.75 -10.56
N ALA A 18 12.58 5.97 -9.49
CA ALA A 18 11.45 5.27 -8.89
C ALA A 18 10.72 6.20 -7.92
N GLY A 19 9.40 6.22 -8.00
CA GLY A 19 8.51 6.87 -7.06
C GLY A 19 7.71 5.81 -6.31
N SER A 20 7.83 5.77 -4.99
CA SER A 20 6.88 5.03 -4.16
C SER A 20 5.76 5.96 -3.73
N HIS A 21 4.53 5.54 -3.95
CA HIS A 21 3.34 6.22 -3.46
C HIS A 21 2.58 5.29 -2.52
N LEU A 22 2.03 5.89 -1.46
CA LEU A 22 1.16 5.21 -0.51
C LEU A 22 -0.24 5.77 -0.71
N GLU A 23 -1.17 4.93 -1.17
CA GLU A 23 -2.57 5.32 -1.25
C GLU A 23 -3.30 4.76 -0.03
N VAL A 24 -3.78 5.68 0.82
CA VAL A 24 -4.52 5.34 2.03
C VAL A 24 -5.94 5.87 1.89
N ARG A 25 -6.93 4.99 2.02
CA ARG A 25 -8.35 5.37 1.96
C ARG A 25 -8.95 5.23 3.35
N TYR A 26 -9.14 6.37 4.03
CA TYR A 26 -9.87 6.45 5.28
C TYR A 26 -11.26 7.02 5.05
N TYR A 27 -12.27 6.43 5.68
CA TYR A 27 -13.61 7.03 5.80
C TYR A 27 -13.96 7.16 7.28
N ILE A 28 -14.09 8.39 7.77
CA ILE A 28 -14.61 8.68 9.11
C ILE A 28 -16.12 8.89 8.96
N ILE A 29 -16.92 8.09 9.65
CA ILE A 29 -18.38 8.15 9.59
C ILE A 29 -18.89 8.48 11.00
N SER A 30 -19.55 9.62 11.16
CA SER A 30 -20.27 9.96 12.40
C SER A 30 -21.66 9.32 12.35
N LEU A 31 -22.03 8.60 13.41
CA LEU A 31 -23.28 7.85 13.49
C LEU A 31 -24.02 8.16 14.79
N PHE A 32 -25.34 8.21 14.71
CA PHE A 32 -26.27 8.35 15.84
C PHE A 32 -26.95 7.03 16.15
N THR A 33 -27.44 6.88 17.37
CA THR A 33 -28.26 5.71 17.71
C THR A 33 -29.53 5.67 16.86
N GLY A 34 -29.82 4.49 16.31
CA GLY A 34 -30.93 4.29 15.38
C GLY A 34 -30.57 4.46 13.90
N ASP A 35 -29.39 4.98 13.57
CA ASP A 35 -28.91 5.00 12.19
C ASP A 35 -28.76 3.58 11.64
N SER A 36 -28.90 3.45 10.32
CA SER A 36 -28.46 2.26 9.58
C SER A 36 -27.13 2.59 8.92
N VAL A 37 -26.10 1.81 9.22
CA VAL A 37 -24.79 1.94 8.59
C VAL A 37 -24.40 0.65 7.89
N THR A 38 -23.82 0.78 6.71
CA THR A 38 -23.12 -0.32 6.04
C THR A 38 -21.64 0.02 5.96
N LEU A 39 -20.84 -0.70 6.73
CA LEU A 39 -19.39 -0.67 6.62
C LEU A 39 -19.00 -1.44 5.37
N ARG A 40 -18.11 -0.90 4.55
CA ARG A 40 -17.64 -1.54 3.32
C ARG A 40 -16.12 -1.62 3.33
N CYS A 41 -15.63 -2.77 2.91
CA CYS A 41 -14.23 -3.09 2.69
C CYS A 41 -14.01 -3.17 1.18
N GLU A 42 -13.29 -2.20 0.62
CA GLU A 42 -12.98 -2.16 -0.80
C GLU A 42 -11.60 -2.78 -1.01
N MET A 43 -11.57 -4.00 -1.54
CA MET A 43 -10.37 -4.57 -2.16
C MET A 43 -10.39 -4.21 -3.65
N ASP A 44 -9.29 -3.69 -4.19
CA ASP A 44 -9.07 -3.58 -5.64
C ASP A 44 -8.93 -5.01 -6.20
N ARG A 45 -10.08 -5.62 -6.55
CA ARG A 45 -10.16 -7.05 -6.88
C ARG A 45 -9.46 -7.36 -8.20
N SER A 46 -8.49 -8.28 -8.15
CA SER A 46 -8.21 -9.19 -9.27
C SER A 46 -8.45 -10.68 -8.95
N TRP A 47 -8.67 -11.10 -7.70
CA TRP A 47 -8.87 -12.53 -7.36
C TRP A 47 -10.23 -12.78 -6.71
N ASP A 48 -11.06 -13.61 -7.35
CA ASP A 48 -12.26 -14.22 -6.76
C ASP A 48 -11.82 -15.27 -5.73
N GLY A 49 -12.16 -15.08 -4.45
CA GLY A 49 -11.98 -16.09 -3.41
C GLY A 49 -11.29 -15.65 -2.10
N GLY A 50 -11.02 -14.36 -1.88
CA GLY A 50 -10.49 -13.87 -0.59
C GLY A 50 -11.59 -13.74 0.47
N GLU A 51 -11.38 -14.33 1.65
CA GLU A 51 -12.23 -14.11 2.84
C GLU A 51 -11.96 -12.71 3.44
N PHE A 52 -13.01 -11.92 3.66
CA PHE A 52 -12.90 -10.66 4.39
C PHE A 52 -12.97 -10.95 5.89
N LEU A 53 -11.99 -10.48 6.66
CA LEU A 53 -12.01 -10.61 8.12
C LEU A 53 -12.33 -9.25 8.74
N TRP A 54 -13.47 -9.19 9.43
CA TRP A 54 -13.82 -8.05 10.24
C TRP A 54 -13.42 -8.33 11.69
N SER A 55 -12.85 -7.33 12.35
CA SER A 55 -12.68 -7.37 13.80
C SER A 55 -13.27 -6.14 14.44
N LYS A 56 -13.88 -6.35 15.61
CA LYS A 56 -14.38 -5.28 16.48
C LYS A 56 -13.71 -5.41 17.83
N ASN A 57 -13.01 -4.39 18.30
CA ASN A 57 -12.33 -4.39 19.61
C ASN A 57 -11.47 -5.64 19.82
N SER A 58 -10.71 -6.05 18.79
CA SER A 58 -9.88 -7.26 18.77
C SER A 58 -10.64 -8.60 18.85
N ASN A 59 -11.96 -8.60 18.90
CA ASN A 59 -12.76 -9.81 18.68
C ASN A 59 -12.97 -9.99 17.18
N THR A 60 -12.41 -11.06 16.64
CA THR A 60 -12.59 -11.43 15.23
C THR A 60 -14.00 -11.97 15.04
N GLU A 61 -14.78 -11.28 14.20
CA GLU A 61 -16.04 -11.80 13.70
C GLU A 61 -15.81 -12.22 12.25
N SER A 62 -15.73 -13.53 12.02
CA SER A 62 -15.62 -14.09 10.68
C SER A 62 -16.94 -13.90 9.94
N THR A 63 -16.94 -13.04 8.92
CA THR A 63 -18.05 -12.92 7.98
C THR A 63 -17.47 -12.87 6.58
N GLU A 64 -17.90 -13.74 5.67
CA GLU A 64 -17.40 -13.79 4.27
C GLU A 64 -17.76 -12.54 3.44
N ALA A 65 -18.45 -11.55 4.02
CA ALA A 65 -18.95 -10.39 3.32
C ALA A 65 -17.97 -9.21 3.37
N ALA A 66 -17.70 -8.64 2.18
CA ALA A 66 -17.01 -7.36 2.02
C ALA A 66 -17.75 -6.17 2.67
N THR A 67 -18.99 -6.38 3.11
CA THR A 67 -19.84 -5.37 3.74
C THR A 67 -20.44 -5.91 5.03
N LYS A 68 -20.44 -5.08 6.07
CA LYS A 68 -21.11 -5.35 7.33
C LYS A 68 -22.17 -4.29 7.58
N THR A 69 -23.44 -4.71 7.64
CA THR A 69 -24.56 -3.81 7.88
C THR A 69 -25.01 -3.90 9.33
N ILE A 70 -25.23 -2.74 9.95
CA ILE A 70 -25.85 -2.58 11.26
C ILE A 70 -27.14 -1.80 11.01
N ASP A 71 -28.28 -2.49 11.09
CA ASP A 71 -29.59 -1.93 10.71
C ASP A 71 -30.10 -0.87 11.69
N SER A 72 -29.67 -0.94 12.96
CA SER A 72 -30.03 0.00 14.01
C SER A 72 -28.89 0.13 15.01
N VAL A 73 -28.06 1.15 14.80
CA VAL A 73 -26.87 1.42 15.61
C VAL A 73 -27.24 1.65 17.06
N LYS A 74 -26.55 0.95 17.97
CA LYS A 74 -26.64 1.11 19.43
C LYS A 74 -25.33 1.63 19.98
N VAL A 75 -25.36 2.19 21.19
CA VAL A 75 -24.12 2.58 21.91
C VAL A 75 -23.16 1.39 22.07
N SER A 76 -23.68 0.17 22.27
CA SER A 76 -22.87 -1.06 22.31
C SER A 76 -22.20 -1.42 20.99
N ASP A 77 -22.69 -0.86 19.88
CA ASP A 77 -22.06 -1.01 18.58
C ASP A 77 -20.79 -0.16 18.46
N GLY A 78 -20.53 0.74 19.42
CA GLY A 78 -19.29 1.52 19.50
C GLY A 78 -18.06 0.63 19.66
N GLY A 79 -16.97 1.06 19.05
CA GLY A 79 -15.70 0.34 19.06
C GLY A 79 -14.92 0.53 17.77
N GLU A 80 -13.71 0.00 17.75
CA GLU A 80 -12.85 0.04 16.58
C GLU A 80 -13.19 -1.11 15.63
N TYR A 81 -13.61 -0.77 14.41
CA TYR A 81 -13.84 -1.73 13.33
C TYR A 81 -12.65 -1.71 12.35
N ARG A 82 -12.06 -2.87 12.07
CA ARG A 82 -10.92 -3.00 11.16
C ARG A 82 -11.29 -3.81 9.92
N CYS A 83 -11.07 -3.21 8.74
CA CYS A 83 -11.03 -3.87 7.43
C CYS A 83 -10.19 -3.01 6.44
N GLU A 84 -9.17 -2.31 6.94
CA GLU A 84 -8.41 -1.36 6.12
C GLU A 84 -7.48 -2.12 5.16
N THR A 85 -7.62 -1.77 3.87
CA THR A 85 -6.76 -2.25 2.79
C THR A 85 -5.84 -1.11 2.39
N VAL A 86 -4.52 -1.34 2.47
CA VAL A 86 -3.52 -0.33 2.10
C VAL A 86 -2.71 -0.85 0.93
N THR A 87 -2.56 -0.06 -0.13
CA THR A 87 -1.75 -0.44 -1.30
C THR A 87 -0.52 0.45 -1.41
N LEU A 88 0.65 -0.18 -1.41
CA LEU A 88 1.91 0.42 -1.82
C LEU A 88 2.05 0.29 -3.32
N ARG A 89 2.44 1.37 -4.01
CA ARG A 89 2.65 1.38 -5.46
C ARG A 89 4.00 1.98 -5.83
N CYS A 90 4.70 1.31 -6.75
CA CYS A 90 5.98 1.76 -7.29
C CYS A 90 5.80 2.13 -8.76
N ASP A 91 6.01 3.40 -9.09
CA ASP A 91 6.01 3.89 -10.46
C ASP A 91 7.44 4.27 -10.86
N ILE A 92 7.84 3.93 -12.09
CA ILE A 92 9.19 4.21 -12.60
C ILE A 92 9.08 4.96 -13.92
N ASP A 93 9.59 6.19 -13.93
CA ASP A 93 9.60 7.05 -15.10
C ASP A 93 10.75 6.66 -16.03
N GLY A 94 10.63 5.47 -16.64
CA GLY A 94 11.62 4.89 -17.54
C GLY A 94 11.13 4.83 -18.98
N GLU A 95 11.49 5.83 -19.79
CA GLU A 95 11.14 5.80 -21.23
C GLU A 95 11.74 4.56 -21.92
N GLY A 96 10.90 3.89 -22.71
CA GLY A 96 11.28 2.74 -23.53
C GLY A 96 11.43 1.41 -22.79
N VAL A 97 11.15 1.34 -21.48
CA VAL A 97 11.13 0.07 -20.72
C VAL A 97 9.70 -0.29 -20.37
N THR A 98 9.22 -1.44 -20.87
CA THR A 98 7.85 -1.93 -20.59
C THR A 98 7.81 -3.09 -19.60
N GLY A 99 8.97 -3.64 -19.23
CA GLY A 99 9.08 -4.83 -18.38
C GLY A 99 9.99 -4.62 -17.18
N TRP A 100 9.51 -3.91 -16.17
CA TRP A 100 10.22 -3.74 -14.89
C TRP A 100 9.98 -4.92 -13.95
N GLN A 101 11.04 -5.37 -13.30
CA GLN A 101 11.00 -6.23 -12.13
C GLN A 101 11.13 -5.33 -10.89
N TYR A 102 10.11 -5.33 -10.04
CA TYR A 102 10.05 -4.47 -8.87
C TYR A 102 10.66 -5.16 -7.65
N SER A 103 11.16 -4.36 -6.71
CA SER A 103 11.63 -4.83 -5.42
C SER A 103 11.30 -3.78 -4.37
N TRP A 104 10.43 -4.16 -3.45
CA TRP A 104 10.11 -3.41 -2.24
C TRP A 104 10.99 -3.84 -1.10
N TYR A 105 11.34 -2.88 -0.26
CA TYR A 105 12.09 -3.09 0.97
C TYR A 105 11.38 -2.40 2.12
N LYS A 106 11.53 -2.95 3.32
CA LYS A 106 10.92 -2.46 4.54
C LYS A 106 11.99 -2.15 5.59
N ASP A 107 11.87 -1.00 6.25
CA ASP A 107 12.66 -0.58 7.41
C ASP A 107 14.18 -0.64 7.21
N GLY A 108 14.63 -0.42 5.98
CA GLY A 108 16.05 -0.46 5.62
C GLY A 108 16.63 -1.88 5.52
N SER A 109 15.79 -2.92 5.55
CA SER A 109 16.20 -4.29 5.27
C SER A 109 16.71 -4.43 3.84
N GLY A 110 17.81 -5.18 3.66
CA GLY A 110 18.31 -5.56 2.33
C GLY A 110 17.55 -6.74 1.71
N SER A 111 16.64 -7.37 2.45
CA SER A 111 15.79 -8.44 1.94
C SER A 111 14.57 -7.85 1.22
N VAL A 112 14.25 -8.43 0.06
CA VAL A 112 13.07 -8.05 -0.70
C VAL A 112 11.82 -8.45 0.08
N PHE A 113 11.00 -7.46 0.41
CA PHE A 113 9.69 -7.61 1.05
C PHE A 113 8.63 -8.05 0.03
N SER A 114 8.62 -7.44 -1.15
CA SER A 114 7.69 -7.79 -2.24
C SER A 114 8.31 -7.51 -3.61
N GLY A 115 7.98 -8.35 -4.60
CA GLY A 115 8.42 -8.19 -6.00
C GLY A 115 7.37 -7.55 -6.93
N LEU A 116 6.24 -7.11 -6.38
CA LEU A 116 5.11 -6.59 -7.15
C LEU A 116 5.24 -5.09 -7.38
N GLN A 117 4.65 -4.59 -8.47
CA GLN A 117 4.49 -3.15 -8.66
C GLN A 117 3.60 -2.55 -7.56
N GLU A 118 2.51 -3.25 -7.26
CA GLU A 118 1.54 -2.90 -6.23
C GLU A 118 1.50 -4.02 -5.19
N HIS A 119 1.69 -3.67 -3.92
CA HIS A 119 1.55 -4.60 -2.79
C HIS A 119 0.44 -4.14 -1.86
N THR A 120 -0.55 -5.00 -1.64
CA THR A 120 -1.74 -4.69 -0.87
C THR A 120 -1.73 -5.44 0.45
N PHE A 121 -1.82 -4.69 1.56
CA PHE A 121 -2.07 -5.21 2.89
C PHE A 121 -3.58 -5.35 3.09
N SER A 122 -4.06 -6.54 3.44
CA SER A 122 -5.46 -6.78 3.74
C SER A 122 -5.63 -7.96 4.69
N PRO A 123 -6.07 -7.75 5.95
CA PRO A 123 -6.18 -6.44 6.63
C PRO A 123 -4.80 -5.86 6.95
N VAL A 124 -4.69 -4.53 7.04
CA VAL A 124 -3.49 -3.90 7.61
C VAL A 124 -3.44 -4.10 9.13
N THR A 125 -2.25 -4.42 9.65
CA THR A 125 -1.97 -4.68 11.06
C THR A 125 -0.88 -3.77 11.59
N GLU A 126 -0.75 -3.65 12.91
CA GLU A 126 0.35 -2.85 13.51
C GLU A 126 1.74 -3.33 13.08
N SER A 127 1.91 -4.63 12.82
CA SER A 127 3.17 -5.17 12.30
C SER A 127 3.49 -4.69 10.88
N ASP A 128 2.51 -4.22 10.11
CA ASP A 128 2.70 -3.69 8.76
C ASP A 128 3.22 -2.25 8.77
N ALA A 129 3.12 -1.54 9.90
CA ALA A 129 3.73 -0.23 10.07
C ALA A 129 5.24 -0.29 9.77
N GLY A 130 5.76 0.76 9.14
CA GLY A 130 7.16 0.81 8.74
C GLY A 130 7.42 1.75 7.58
N LYS A 131 8.68 1.83 7.17
CA LYS A 131 9.14 2.61 6.03
C LYS A 131 9.36 1.72 4.82
N TYR A 132 8.71 2.04 3.71
CA TYR A 132 8.77 1.28 2.47
C TYR A 132 9.40 2.11 1.36
N PHE A 133 10.28 1.49 0.59
CA PHE A 133 10.89 2.08 -0.59
C PHE A 133 11.04 1.01 -1.66
N CYS A 134 11.04 1.44 -2.92
CA CYS A 134 11.07 0.53 -4.05
C CYS A 134 12.23 0.82 -5.00
N TYR A 135 12.54 -0.20 -5.80
CA TYR A 135 13.55 -0.20 -6.85
C TYR A 135 13.04 -1.06 -8.01
N GLY A 136 13.47 -0.74 -9.24
CA GLY A 136 13.18 -1.55 -10.42
C GLY A 136 14.41 -1.90 -11.23
N ALA A 137 14.42 -3.13 -11.74
CA ALA A 137 15.40 -3.62 -12.71
C ALA A 137 14.69 -4.07 -14.00
N GLU A 138 15.26 -3.74 -15.15
CA GLU A 138 14.73 -4.19 -16.44
C GLU A 138 14.80 -5.72 -16.55
N ARG A 139 13.71 -6.35 -17.00
CA ARG A 139 13.67 -7.79 -17.20
C ARG A 139 14.50 -8.20 -18.40
N GLY A 140 15.59 -8.95 -18.15
CA GLY A 140 16.47 -9.44 -19.22
C GLY A 140 17.33 -8.36 -19.88
N GLY A 141 17.39 -7.16 -19.28
CA GLY A 141 18.23 -6.06 -19.71
C GLY A 141 19.23 -5.65 -18.63
N SER A 142 19.88 -4.50 -18.85
CA SER A 142 20.91 -3.96 -17.94
C SER A 142 20.46 -2.67 -17.24
N ARG A 143 19.29 -2.12 -17.58
CA ARG A 143 18.82 -0.86 -17.02
C ARG A 143 18.23 -1.09 -15.63
N SER A 144 18.42 -0.11 -14.76
CA SER A 144 17.85 -0.09 -13.41
C SER A 144 17.41 1.32 -13.04
N SER A 145 16.48 1.43 -12.09
CA SER A 145 16.08 2.71 -11.53
C SER A 145 16.97 3.11 -10.35
N ASN A 146 16.89 4.38 -9.96
CA ASN A 146 17.28 4.75 -8.60
C ASN A 146 16.30 4.14 -7.58
N ILE A 147 16.75 4.01 -6.33
CA ILE A 147 15.88 3.70 -5.20
C ILE A 147 14.94 4.90 -4.96
N SER A 148 13.66 4.62 -4.66
CA SER A 148 12.68 5.66 -4.35
C SER A 148 12.96 6.34 -3.02
N ASP A 149 12.39 7.54 -2.82
CA ASP A 149 12.19 8.07 -1.48
C ASP A 149 11.31 7.10 -0.67
N ALA A 150 11.46 7.04 0.65
CA ALA A 150 10.68 6.11 1.47
C ALA A 150 9.31 6.70 1.85
N VAL A 151 8.24 5.92 1.73
CA VAL A 151 6.92 6.20 2.29
C VAL A 151 6.78 5.53 3.66
N THR A 152 6.14 6.22 4.61
CA THR A 152 5.92 5.67 5.97
C THR A 152 4.47 5.24 6.12
N LEU A 153 4.25 3.94 6.30
CA LEU A 153 2.95 3.41 6.72
C LEU A 153 2.85 3.55 8.25
N LYS A 154 1.89 4.35 8.69
CA LYS A 154 1.48 4.43 10.09
C LYS A 154 0.12 3.76 10.20
N VAL A 155 -0.04 2.91 11.21
CA VAL A 155 -1.31 2.27 11.53
C VAL A 155 -1.79 2.90 12.82
N SER A 156 -2.86 3.70 12.75
CA SER A 156 -3.50 4.35 13.90
C SER A 156 -4.97 3.98 13.92
N GLY A 157 -5.42 3.39 15.03
CA GLY A 157 -6.82 3.09 15.26
C GLY A 157 -7.51 4.24 15.96
N GLU A 158 -8.58 4.80 15.38
CA GLU A 158 -9.46 5.71 16.11
C GLU A 158 -10.89 5.67 15.52
N PHE A 159 -11.82 5.08 16.26
CA PHE A 159 -13.24 5.41 16.16
C PHE A 159 -13.68 5.85 17.54
N ASP A 160 -13.52 7.13 17.84
CA ASP A 160 -14.04 7.71 19.06
C ASP A 160 -15.46 8.24 18.84
N HIS A 161 -16.41 7.48 19.40
CA HIS A 161 -17.76 7.87 19.85
C HIS A 161 -18.93 7.75 18.85
N ILE A 162 -19.92 6.94 19.26
CA ILE A 162 -21.31 7.02 18.78
C ILE A 162 -21.98 8.15 19.56
N LEU A 163 -22.67 9.05 18.84
CA LEU A 163 -23.37 10.18 19.44
C LEU A 163 -24.83 9.80 19.77
N LEU A 164 -25.35 10.40 20.85
CA LEU A 164 -26.75 10.28 21.29
C LEU A 164 -27.64 11.33 20.64
#